data_AF-A0A368GY02-F1
#
_entry.id   AF-A0A368GY02-F1
#
_cell.length_a   1.000
_cell.length_b   1.000
_cell.length_c   1.000
_cell.angle_alpha   90.00
_cell.angle_beta   90.00
_cell.angle_gamma   90.00
#
_symmetry.space_group_name_H-M   'P 1'
#
loop_
_entity.id
_entity.type
_entity.pdbx_description
1 polymer ?
#
loop_
_entity_poly.entity_id
_entity_poly.type
_entity_poly.pdbx_seq_one_letter_code
_entity_poly.pdbx_strand_id
1 'polypeptide(L)'
;MGFPLVTLETVNSTTIKIDQQRYLIGSHAFELQKYRSTSYGYEWDVPLFYQTTRKNGFKWLRRGICLMNVADRNSGIIDIKLISDK
;
A
#
# COMPACT_ATOMS: atom_id res chain seq x y z
N MET A 1 -2.55 -18.06 -4.95
CA MET A 1 -2.41 -17.03 -3.90
C MET A 1 -1.32 -16.07 -4.34
N GLY A 2 -1.51 -14.77 -4.21
CA GLY A 2 -0.55 -13.71 -4.59
C GLY A 2 -0.28 -12.79 -3.40
N PHE A 3 0.43 -11.69 -3.64
CA PHE A 3 0.73 -10.69 -2.63
C PHE A 3 0.31 -9.28 -3.10
N PRO A 4 0.05 -8.35 -2.16
CA PRO A 4 -0.28 -6.98 -2.51
C PRO A 4 0.94 -6.24 -3.03
N LEU A 5 0.77 -5.55 -4.15
CA LEU A 5 1.56 -4.40 -4.54
C LEU A 5 0.96 -3.18 -3.84
N VAL A 6 1.74 -2.55 -2.96
CA VAL A 6 1.34 -1.31 -2.28
C VAL A 6 1.94 -0.14 -3.04
N THR A 7 1.09 0.79 -3.47
CA THR A 7 1.47 1.98 -4.23
C THR A 7 1.30 3.21 -3.35
N LEU A 8 2.30 4.09 -3.34
CA LEU A 8 2.25 5.37 -2.66
C LEU A 8 2.23 6.50 -3.69
N GLU A 9 1.24 7.38 -3.59
CA GLU A 9 1.10 8.56 -4.43
C GLU A 9 1.04 9.81 -3.54
N THR A 10 1.94 10.77 -3.75
CA THR A 10 1.86 12.07 -3.08
C THR A 10 0.77 12.90 -3.74
N VAL A 11 -0.34 13.14 -3.02
CA VAL A 11 -1.48 13.93 -3.53
C VAL A 11 -1.21 15.42 -3.35
N ASN A 12 -0.59 15.80 -2.24
CA ASN A 12 -0.15 17.17 -1.96
C ASN A 12 1.03 17.15 -0.96
N SER A 13 1.54 18.32 -0.59
CA SER A 13 2.69 18.46 0.32
C SER A 13 2.49 17.85 1.72
N THR A 14 1.26 17.50 2.08
CA THR A 14 0.89 16.96 3.39
C THR A 14 0.10 15.66 3.33
N THR A 15 -0.22 15.13 2.15
CA THR A 15 -1.11 13.98 2.01
C THR A 15 -0.54 12.97 1.04
N ILE A 16 -0.41 11.74 1.52
CA ILE A 16 -0.03 10.58 0.73
C ILE A 16 -1.23 9.67 0.64
N LYS A 17 -1.53 9.25 -0.58
CA LYS A 17 -2.49 8.21 -0.87
C LYS A 17 -1.74 6.89 -0.97
N ILE A 18 -2.22 5.91 -0.21
CA ILE A 18 -1.69 4.56 -0.20
C ILE A 18 -2.79 3.65 -0.72
N ASP A 19 -2.49 2.89 -1.76
CA ASP A 19 -3.41 1.95 -2.39
C ASP A 19 -2.80 0.56 -2.46
N GLN A 20 -3.64 -0.46 -2.59
CA GLN A 20 -3.22 -1.85 -2.76
C GLN A 20 -3.84 -2.47 -3.99
N GLN A 21 -3.04 -3.24 -4.71
CA GLN A 21 -3.47 -4.03 -5.83
C GLN A 21 -2.78 -5.40 -5.78
N ARG A 22 -3.31 -6.38 -6.50
CA ARG A 22 -2.60 -7.65 -6.63
C ARG A 22 -1.35 -7.47 -7.49
N TYR A 23 -0.20 -7.90 -6.99
CA TYR A 23 1.00 -7.98 -7.83
C TYR A 23 0.87 -9.05 -8.92
N LEU A 24 1.19 -8.68 -10.15
CA LEU A 24 1.20 -9.56 -11.33
C LEU A 24 2.54 -9.41 -12.05
N ILE A 25 3.15 -10.54 -12.46
CA ILE A 25 4.40 -10.52 -13.24
C ILE A 25 4.03 -10.26 -14.70
N GLY A 26 4.35 -9.05 -15.19
CA GLY A 26 4.10 -8.60 -16.56
C GLY A 26 2.79 -7.82 -16.72
N SER A 27 2.83 -6.71 -17.47
CA SER A 27 1.69 -5.80 -17.68
C SER A 27 0.50 -6.41 -18.44
N HIS A 28 0.71 -7.57 -19.08
CA HIS A 28 -0.26 -8.27 -19.93
C HIS A 28 -0.55 -9.71 -19.48
N ALA A 29 -0.31 -10.04 -18.20
CA ALA A 29 -0.73 -11.32 -17.67
C ALA A 29 -2.27 -11.40 -17.77
N PHE A 30 -2.79 -12.08 -18.80
CA PHE A 30 -4.22 -12.31 -18.97
C PHE A 30 -4.76 -12.92 -17.68
N GLU A 31 -5.60 -12.17 -16.99
CA GLU A 31 -6.20 -12.64 -15.75
C GLU A 31 -7.09 -13.84 -16.10
N LEU A 32 -6.58 -15.04 -15.79
CA LEU A 32 -7.30 -16.29 -16.01
C LEU A 32 -8.67 -16.17 -15.34
N GLN A 33 -9.72 -16.65 -16.02
CA GLN A 33 -11.11 -16.44 -15.59
C GLN A 33 -11.37 -16.91 -14.14
N LYS A 34 -10.65 -17.95 -13.68
CA LYS A 34 -10.64 -18.45 -12.29
C LYS A 34 -10.14 -17.46 -11.23
N TYR A 35 -9.47 -16.38 -11.65
CA TYR A 35 -8.93 -15.33 -10.78
C TYR A 35 -9.78 -14.05 -10.81
N ARG A 36 -10.63 -13.85 -11.82
CA ARG A 36 -11.47 -12.65 -11.94
C ARG A 36 -12.58 -12.55 -10.89
N SER A 37 -12.97 -13.67 -10.29
CA SER A 37 -14.05 -13.74 -9.30
C SER A 37 -13.57 -14.42 -8.02
N THR A 38 -12.65 -13.79 -7.31
CA THR A 38 -12.31 -14.22 -5.95
C THR A 38 -13.31 -13.65 -4.96
N SER A 39 -13.77 -14.46 -4.01
CA SER A 39 -14.71 -14.06 -2.96
C SER A 39 -14.22 -12.90 -2.07
N TYR A 40 -12.91 -12.63 -2.07
CA TYR A 40 -12.25 -11.59 -1.27
C TYR A 40 -11.62 -10.46 -2.10
N GLY A 41 -11.82 -10.45 -3.42
CA GLY A 41 -11.46 -9.30 -4.28
C GLY A 41 -9.97 -8.94 -4.36
N TYR A 42 -9.07 -9.83 -3.89
CA TYR A 42 -7.64 -9.52 -3.73
C TYR A 42 -7.36 -8.28 -2.88
N GLU A 43 -8.01 -8.19 -1.73
CA GLU A 43 -7.69 -7.19 -0.72
C GLU A 43 -7.05 -7.85 0.50
N TRP A 44 -6.00 -7.21 1.00
CA TRP A 44 -5.23 -7.65 2.15
C TRP A 44 -5.28 -6.59 3.25
N ASP A 45 -5.22 -7.05 4.50
CA ASP A 45 -4.89 -6.17 5.62
C ASP A 45 -3.37 -6.12 5.73
N VAL A 46 -2.77 -5.00 5.33
CA VAL A 46 -1.31 -4.84 5.26
C VAL A 46 -0.83 -3.98 6.43
N PRO A 47 0.07 -4.51 7.30
CA PRO A 47 0.67 -3.70 8.36
C PRO A 47 1.72 -2.76 7.74
N LEU A 48 1.44 -1.46 7.76
CA LEU A 48 2.35 -0.43 7.29
C LEU A 48 3.11 0.17 8.47
N PHE A 49 4.43 0.08 8.40
CA PHE A 49 5.33 0.84 9.27
C PHE A 49 5.95 1.94 8.44
N TYR A 50 5.92 3.16 8.96
CA TYR A 50 6.50 4.30 8.29
C TYR A 50 7.41 5.07 9.23
N GLN A 51 8.45 5.65 8.66
CA GLN A 51 9.34 6.56 9.33
C GLN A 51 9.33 7.92 8.63
N THR A 52 9.21 8.97 9.42
CA THR A 52 9.37 10.37 8.99
C THR A 52 10.56 10.96 9.73
N THR A 53 11.05 12.13 9.32
CA THR A 53 12.18 12.81 9.98
C THR A 53 12.00 12.97 11.49
N ARG A 54 10.75 13.08 11.97
CA ARG A 54 10.46 13.36 13.38
C ARG A 54 9.78 12.23 14.13
N LYS A 55 9.14 11.29 13.42
CA LYS A 55 8.30 10.25 14.03
C LYS A 55 8.31 8.94 13.26
N ASN A 56 8.27 7.85 14.01
CA ASN A 56 7.92 6.54 13.49
C ASN A 56 6.45 6.29 13.78
N GLY A 57 5.78 5.56 12.91
CA GLY A 57 4.38 5.23 13.10
C GLY A 57 3.99 3.91 12.45
N PHE A 58 2.82 3.46 12.85
CA PHE A 58 2.23 2.21 12.42
C PHE A 58 0.79 2.45 12.00
N LYS A 59 0.37 1.84 10.89
CA LYS A 59 -1.00 1.92 10.40
C LYS A 59 -1.36 0.62 9.67
N TRP A 60 -2.57 0.14 9.87
CA TRP A 60 -3.11 -0.91 9.01
C TRP A 60 -3.68 -0.29 7.73
N LEU A 61 -3.18 -0.73 6.58
CA LEU A 61 -3.88 -0.57 5.31
C LEU A 61 -4.95 -1.66 5.25
N ARG A 62 -6.18 -1.27 5.57
CA ARG A 62 -7.36 -2.11 5.38
C ARG A 62 -7.81 -2.02 3.92
N ARG A 63 -8.80 -2.83 3.56
CA ARG A 63 -9.44 -2.88 2.23
C ARG A 63 -9.67 -1.47 1.65
N GLY A 64 -9.31 -1.26 0.39
CA GLY A 64 -9.41 0.02 -0.32
C GLY A 64 -8.25 1.00 -0.10
N ILE A 65 -8.54 2.29 -0.31
CA ILE A 65 -7.57 3.39 -0.31
C ILE A 65 -7.40 3.97 1.10
N CYS A 66 -6.15 4.21 1.48
CA CYS A 66 -5.80 4.87 2.73
C CYS A 66 -5.16 6.23 2.46
N LEU A 67 -5.77 7.30 2.99
CA LEU A 67 -5.15 8.61 3.01
C LEU A 67 -4.37 8.79 4.31
N MET A 68 -3.15 9.26 4.17
CA MET A 68 -2.26 9.52 5.28
C MET A 68 -1.79 10.97 5.24
N ASN A 69 -2.13 11.72 6.29
CA ASN A 69 -1.66 13.09 6.45
C ASN A 69 -0.28 13.08 7.10
N VAL A 70 0.72 13.50 6.34
CA VAL A 70 2.09 13.74 6.77
C VAL A 70 2.26 15.25 6.88
N ALA A 71 1.75 15.84 7.96
CA ALA A 71 1.69 17.29 8.14
C ALA A 71 3.07 17.96 8.43
N ASP A 72 4.19 17.31 8.12
CA ASP A 72 5.52 17.90 8.31
C ASP A 72 5.95 18.62 7.03
N ARG A 73 5.93 19.96 7.08
CA ARG A 73 6.20 20.90 5.98
C ARG A 73 7.61 20.81 5.36
N ASN A 74 8.49 19.96 5.90
CA ASN A 74 9.78 19.63 5.31
C ASN A 74 9.78 18.13 5.03
N SER A 75 9.45 17.78 3.79
CA SER A 75 9.38 16.42 3.27
C SER A 75 10.72 15.69 3.44
N GLY A 76 10.90 15.06 4.60
CA GLY A 76 11.84 13.98 4.75
C GLY A 76 11.38 12.77 3.95
N ILE A 77 12.34 11.92 3.62
CA ILE A 77 12.11 10.61 3.03
C ILE A 77 11.14 9.84 3.95
N ILE A 78 10.08 9.29 3.37
CA ILE A 78 9.16 8.40 4.07
C ILE A 78 9.51 6.99 3.68
N ASP A 79 10.19 6.31 4.58
CA ASP A 79 10.49 4.89 4.40
C ASP A 79 9.30 4.08 4.92
N ILE A 80 8.60 3.41 3.99
CA ILE A 80 7.57 2.43 4.34
C ILE A 80 8.16 1.03 4.24
N LYS A 81 8.10 0.29 5.36
CA LYS A 81 8.52 -1.12 5.40
C LYS A 81 7.31 -2.01 5.55
N LEU A 82 7.15 -2.92 4.60
CA LEU A 82 6.18 -4.02 4.68
C LEU A 82 6.81 -5.16 5.46
N ILE A 83 6.10 -5.67 6.47
CA ILE A 83 6.49 -6.89 7.17
C ILE A 83 5.67 -8.03 6.57
N SER A 84 6.34 -8.93 5.85
CA SER A 84 5.80 -10.25 5.52
C SER A 84 6.25 -11.20 6.61
N ASP A 85 5.31 -11.90 7.24
CA ASP A 85 5.65 -13.08 8.05
C ASP A 85 6.34 -14.12 7.16
N LYS A 86 7.38 -14.77 7.70
CA LYS A 86 8.18 -15.80 7.03
C LYS A 86 7.56 -17.17 7.20
#